data_AF-A0A8T0DBE3-F1
#
_entry.id   AF-A0A8T0DBE3-F1
#
_cell.length_a   1.000
_cell.length_b   1.000
_cell.length_c   1.000
_cell.angle_alpha   90.00
_cell.angle_beta   90.00
_cell.angle_gamma   90.00
#
_symmetry.space_group_name_H-M   'P 1'
#
loop_
_entity.id
_entity.type
_entity.pdbx_description
1 polymer ?
#
loop_
_entity_poly.entity_id
_entity_poly.type
_entity_poly.pdbx_seq_one_letter_code
_entity_poly.pdbx_strand_id
1 'polypeptide(L)' 'MADSKFTSVFMLLAASALDAAKLGYRVIVAEDACVGINHSEIRHKRQEMLEAGVHLTCVAKVIFIHLTLT' A
#
# COMPACT_ATOMS: atom_id res chain seq x y z
N MET A 1 23.69 4.61 -16.23
CA MET A 1 23.09 4.13 -14.97
C MET A 1 22.42 5.32 -14.32
N ALA A 2 21.13 5.52 -14.59
CA ALA A 2 20.41 6.70 -14.11
C ALA A 2 19.70 6.39 -12.79
N ASP A 3 20.24 6.94 -11.71
CA ASP A 3 19.53 7.27 -10.48
C ASP A 3 18.22 7.99 -10.83
N SER A 4 17.09 7.29 -10.79
CA SER A 4 15.77 7.91 -10.91
C SER A 4 15.01 7.67 -9.62
N LYS A 5 15.33 8.54 -8.65
CA LYS A 5 14.59 8.78 -7.40
C LYS A 5 13.19 9.33 -7.69
N PHE A 6 12.41 8.65 -8.51
CA PHE A 6 10.97 8.87 -8.58
C PHE A 6 10.33 8.06 -7.46
N THR A 7 10.54 8.55 -6.23
CA THR A 7 9.90 8.05 -5.02
C THR A 7 8.41 8.35 -5.13
N SER A 8 7.69 7.46 -5.82
CA SER A 8 6.25 7.50 -5.91
C SER A 8 5.67 7.44 -4.50
N VAL A 9 4.62 8.20 -4.19
CA VAL A 9 3.95 8.18 -2.87
C VAL A 9 3.60 6.74 -2.45
N PHE A 10 3.30 5.90 -3.44
CA PHE A 10 3.10 4.46 -3.28
C PHE A 10 4.31 3.70 -2.68
N MET A 11 5.56 4.01 -3.06
CA MET A 11 6.74 3.31 -2.52
C MET A 11 6.93 3.58 -1.03
N LEU A 12 6.76 4.83 -0.60
CA LEU A 12 6.88 5.19 0.82
C LEU A 12 5.78 4.51 1.64
N LEU A 13 4.54 4.54 1.13
CA LEU A 13 3.40 3.84 1.73
C LEU A 13 3.62 2.33 1.80
N ALA A 14 4.12 1.71 0.74
CA ALA A 14 4.40 0.29 0.71
C ALA A 14 5.46 -0.10 1.75
N ALA A 15 6.52 0.69 1.90
CA ALA A 15 7.54 0.47 2.93
C ALA A 15 6.94 0.57 4.33
N SER A 16 6.21 1.65 4.65
CA SER A 16 5.57 1.82 5.96
C SER A 16 4.54 0.73 6.26
N ALA A 17 3.77 0.29 5.26
CA ALA A 17 2.80 -0.77 5.39
C ALA A 17 3.47 -2.13 5.67
N LEU A 18 4.59 -2.42 5.00
CA LEU A 18 5.37 -3.63 5.26
C LEU A 18 5.99 -3.62 6.66
N ASP A 19 6.53 -2.48 7.11
CA ASP A 19 7.06 -2.36 8.47
C ASP A 19 5.96 -2.55 9.53
N ALA A 20 4.79 -1.94 9.34
CA ALA A 20 3.65 -2.12 10.24
C ALA A 20 3.14 -3.58 10.24
N ALA A 21 3.13 -4.25 9.09
CA ALA A 21 2.77 -5.67 9.00
C ALA A 21 3.78 -6.57 9.75
N LYS A 22 5.07 -6.29 9.64
CA LYS A 22 6.12 -7.01 10.41
C LYS A 22 5.98 -6.81 11.92
N LEU A 23 5.50 -5.64 12.34
CA LEU A 23 5.21 -5.35 13.74
C LEU A 23 3.89 -5.99 14.25
N GLY A 24 3.18 -6.75 13.39
CA GLY A 24 1.96 -7.45 13.76
C GLY A 24 0.68 -6.61 13.69
N TYR A 25 0.75 -5.39 13.16
CA TYR A 25 -0.45 -4.57 12.95
C TYR A 25 -1.25 -5.10 11.76
N ARG A 26 -2.58 -5.00 11.86
CA ARG A 26 -3.46 -5.15 10.69
C ARG A 26 -3.39 -3.87 9.86
N VAL A 27 -2.76 -3.97 8.70
CA VAL A 27 -2.59 -2.83 7.79
C VAL A 27 -3.61 -2.92 6.66
N ILE A 28 -4.36 -1.84 6.46
CA ILE A 28 -5.28 -1.67 5.34
C ILE A 28 -4.81 -0.48 4.52
N VAL A 29 -4.53 -0.69 3.23
CA VAL A 29 -4.04 0.35 2.32
C VAL A 29 -5.08 0.64 1.25
N ALA A 30 -5.41 1.92 1.11
CA ALA A 30 -6.30 2.41 0.08
C ALA A 30 -5.53 2.65 -1.23
N GLU A 31 -5.62 1.71 -2.16
CA GLU A 31 -4.83 1.73 -3.41
C GLU A 31 -5.20 2.90 -4.34
N ASP A 32 -6.47 3.32 -4.31
CA ASP A 32 -7.01 4.37 -5.17
C ASP A 32 -6.47 5.77 -4.83
N ALA A 33 -6.01 5.97 -3.60
CA ALA A 33 -5.37 7.21 -3.16
C ALA A 33 -3.87 7.28 -3.49
N CYS A 34 -3.31 6.24 -4.10
CA CYS A 34 -1.89 6.15 -4.38
C CYS A 34 -1.58 6.41 -5.84
N VAL A 35 -0.77 7.43 -6.09
CA VAL A 35 -0.19 7.69 -7.42
C VAL A 35 1.26 7.22 -7.45
N GLY A 36 1.61 6.56 -8.55
CA GLY A 36 2.99 6.19 -8.82
C GLY A 36 3.30 6.20 -10.31
N ILE A 37 4.58 6.30 -10.60
CA ILE A 37 5.08 6.70 -11.92
C ILE A 37 5.54 5.47 -12.72
N ASN A 38 5.81 4.36 -12.01
CA ASN A 38 6.27 3.11 -12.61
C ASN A 38 5.31 1.95 -12.30
N HIS A 39 4.46 1.61 -13.27
CA HIS A 39 3.45 0.54 -13.12
C HIS A 39 4.04 -0.83 -12.74
N SER A 40 5.24 -1.17 -13.24
CA SER A 40 5.89 -2.45 -12.94
C SER A 40 6.32 -2.55 -11.48
N GLU A 41 6.88 -1.47 -10.92
CA GLU A 41 7.29 -1.43 -9.52
C GLU A 41 6.10 -1.37 -8.57
N ILE A 42 5.03 -0.65 -8.95
CA ILE A 42 3.78 -0.65 -8.19
C ILE A 42 3.23 -2.07 -8.10
N ARG A 43 3.18 -2.79 -9.23
CA ARG A 43 2.69 -4.18 -9.26
C ARG A 43 3.54 -5.10 -8.39
N HIS A 44 4.86 -4.98 -8.45
CA HIS A 44 5.78 -5.78 -7.63
C HIS A 44 5.57 -5.52 -6.14
N LYS A 45 5.57 -4.25 -5.71
CA LYS A 45 5.39 -3.88 -4.31
C LYS A 45 3.99 -4.24 -3.78
N ARG A 46 2.98 -4.17 -4.64
CA ARG A 46 1.63 -4.64 -4.33
C ARG A 46 1.60 -6.13 -3.98
N GLN A 47 2.34 -6.94 -4.74
CA GLN A 47 2.49 -8.36 -4.47
C GLN A 47 3.16 -8.59 -3.10
N GLU A 48 4.29 -7.91 -2.84
CA GLU A 48 4.99 -8.01 -1.55
C GLU A 48 4.09 -7.64 -0.36
N MET A 49 3.25 -6.60 -0.51
CA MET A 49 2.31 -6.19 0.54
C MET A 49 1.24 -7.25 0.81
N LEU A 50 0.69 -7.87 -0.23
CA LEU A 50 -0.27 -8.97 -0.09
C LEU A 50 0.34 -10.19 0.61
N GLU A 51 1.57 -10.54 0.25
CA GLU A 51 2.32 -11.65 0.87
C GLU A 51 2.63 -11.36 2.35
N ALA A 52 2.85 -10.10 2.71
CA ALA A 52 2.99 -9.66 4.09
C ALA A 52 1.66 -9.58 4.87
N GLY A 53 0.53 -9.89 4.25
CA GLY A 53 -0.80 -9.87 4.88
C GLY A 53 -1.47 -8.49 4.92
N VAL A 54 -0.94 -7.50 4.19
CA VAL A 54 -1.57 -6.18 4.05
C VAL A 54 -2.84 -6.30 3.20
N HIS A 55 -3.95 -5.77 3.70
CA HIS A 55 -5.19 -5.70 2.95
C HIS A 55 -5.20 -4.48 2.03
N LEU A 56 -5.23 -4.73 0.72
CA LEU A 56 -5.39 -3.68 -0.29
C LEU A 56 -6.88 -3.53 -0.62
N THR A 57 -7.36 -2.30 -0.62
CA THR A 57 -8.77 -2.01 -0.91
C THR A 57 -8.94 -0.62 -1.52
N CYS A 58 -10.11 -0.31 -2.07
CA CYS A 58 -10.44 1.04 -2.55
C CYS A 58 -10.88 1.94 -1.38
N VAL A 59 -10.62 3.25 -1.46
CA VAL A 59 -11.05 4.24 -0.44
C VAL A 59 -12.55 4.12 -0.13
N ALA A 60 -13.37 3.92 -1.15
CA ALA A 60 -14.82 3.73 -1.00
C ALA A 60 -15.19 2.55 -0.08
N LYS A 61 -14.37 1.50 -0.02
CA LYS A 61 -14.56 0.34 0.85
C LYS A 61 -13.95 0.53 2.24
N VAL A 62 -12.89 1.34 2.39
CA VAL A 62 -12.34 1.68 3.71
C VAL A 62 -13.37 2.40 4.57
N ILE A 63 -14.11 3.35 3.97
CA ILE A 63 -15.20 4.08 4.64
C ILE A 63 -16.26 3.09 5.14
N PHE A 64 -16.55 2.05 4.35
CA PHE A 64 -17.51 1.01 4.72
C PHE A 64 -17.05 0.14 5.90
N ILE A 65 -15.75 -0.21 5.96
CA ILE A 65 -15.17 -1.00 7.06
C ILE A 65 -15.15 -0.19 8.37
N HIS A 66 -14.78 1.10 8.30
CA HIS A 66 -14.80 1.96 9.49
C HIS A 66 -16.22 2.17 10.03
N LEU A 67 -17.22 2.31 9.14
CA LEU A 67 -18.62 2.45 9.57
C LEU A 67 -19.22 1.17 10.16
N THR A 68 -18.74 -0.02 9.78
CA THR A 68 -19.25 -1.30 10.29
C THR A 68 -18.61 -1.74 11.61
N LEU A 69 -17.50 -1.11 12.00
CA LEU A 69 -16.79 -1.33 13.27
C LEU A 69 -17.13 -0.28 14.35
N THR A 70 -17.92 0.75 14.01
CA THR A 70 -18.41 1.76 14.96
C THR A 70 -19.83 1.42 15.40
#